data_AF-A0A9D2CEI4-F1
#
_entry.id   AF-A0A9D2CEI4-F1
#
_cell.length_a   1.000
_cell.length_b   1.000
_cell.length_c   1.000
_cell.angle_alpha   90.00
_cell.angle_beta   90.00
_cell.angle_gamma   90.00
#
_symmetry.space_group_name_H-M   'P 1'
#
loop_
_entity.id
_entity.type
_entity.pdbx_description
1 polymer ?
#
loop_
_entity_poly.entity_id
_entity_poly.type
_entity_poly.pdbx_seq_one_letter_code
_entity_poly.pdbx_strand_id
1 'polypeptide(L)'
;MASKSQPGSILNTPQAEKLLRDKAALEKLLRSPDTKALMEMLERQGGLQAAADAAMRGDTTQLQSLVGKVMGNPAGAGVVERITRSAPKP
;
A
#
# COMPACT_ATOMS: atom_id res chain seq x y z
N MET A 1 7.20 8.16 -24.50
CA MET A 1 5.90 8.56 -23.91
C MET A 1 5.90 8.06 -22.47
N ALA A 2 5.77 8.95 -21.49
CA ALA A 2 5.99 8.65 -20.08
C ALA A 2 4.84 7.80 -19.50
N SER A 3 5.19 6.65 -18.94
CA SER A 3 4.27 5.73 -18.27
C SER A 3 3.68 6.39 -17.03
N LYS A 4 2.40 6.74 -17.13
CA LYS A 4 1.59 7.27 -16.04
C LYS A 4 1.35 6.12 -15.06
N SER A 5 2.16 6.01 -14.01
CA SER A 5 1.98 5.04 -12.93
C SER A 5 0.62 5.29 -12.26
N GLN A 6 -0.39 4.54 -12.70
CA GLN A 6 -1.71 4.55 -12.08
C GLN A 6 -1.57 3.96 -10.67
N PRO A 7 -2.16 4.57 -9.63
CA PRO A 7 -2.00 4.05 -8.27
C PRO A 7 -2.80 2.75 -8.01
N GLY A 8 -3.51 2.23 -9.01
CA GLY A 8 -4.03 0.85 -9.04
C GLY A 8 -3.03 -0.19 -9.59
N SER A 9 -1.86 0.24 -10.09
CA SER A 9 -0.88 -0.64 -10.73
C SER A 9 0.16 -1.22 -9.78
N ILE A 10 0.27 -0.72 -8.55
CA ILE A 10 1.29 -1.19 -7.59
C ILE A 10 1.08 -2.69 -7.32
N LEU A 11 -0.18 -3.13 -7.21
CA LEU A 11 -0.54 -4.55 -7.05
C LEU A 11 -0.48 -5.36 -8.36
N ASN A 12 -0.50 -4.69 -9.52
CA ASN A 12 -0.37 -5.31 -10.85
C ASN A 12 1.07 -5.35 -11.36
N THR A 13 2.04 -5.07 -10.49
CA THR A 13 3.45 -5.28 -10.84
C THR A 13 3.83 -6.73 -10.62
N PRO A 14 4.72 -7.32 -11.46
CA PRO A 14 5.24 -8.67 -11.24
C PRO A 14 5.90 -8.84 -9.87
N GLN A 15 6.41 -7.75 -9.29
CA GLN A 15 6.95 -7.74 -7.94
C GLN A 15 5.86 -7.90 -6.87
N ALA A 16 4.75 -7.17 -6.98
CA ALA A 16 3.64 -7.33 -6.07
C ALA A 16 2.99 -8.72 -6.23
N GLU A 17 2.87 -9.25 -7.44
CA GLU A 17 2.39 -10.62 -7.65
C GLU A 17 3.30 -11.67 -6.99
N LYS A 18 4.63 -11.53 -7.12
CA LYS A 18 5.60 -12.41 -6.43
C LYS A 18 5.47 -12.32 -4.92
N LEU A 19 5.31 -11.11 -4.38
CA LEU A 19 5.10 -10.89 -2.95
C LEU A 19 3.77 -11.48 -2.47
N LEU A 20 2.70 -11.37 -3.26
CA LEU A 20 1.40 -11.97 -2.96
C LEU A 20 1.43 -13.50 -3.02
N ARG A 21 2.26 -14.08 -3.91
CA ARG A 21 2.50 -15.53 -3.96
C ARG A 21 3.41 -16.02 -2.83
N ASP A 22 4.31 -15.18 -2.32
CA ASP A 22 5.16 -15.50 -1.18
C ASP A 22 4.47 -15.15 0.14
N LYS A 23 3.68 -16.11 0.63
CA LYS A 23 2.95 -15.97 1.91
C LYS A 23 3.89 -15.64 3.09
N ALA A 24 5.10 -16.18 3.12
CA ALA A 24 6.03 -15.95 4.23
C ALA A 24 6.61 -14.52 4.19
N ALA A 25 6.94 -14.01 3.01
CA ALA A 25 7.35 -12.62 2.83
C ALA A 25 6.19 -11.66 3.11
N LEU A 26 4.98 -11.98 2.66
CA LEU A 26 3.78 -11.20 2.95
C LEU A 26 3.46 -11.16 4.45
N GLU A 27 3.49 -12.30 5.14
CA GLU A 27 3.26 -12.35 6.60
C GLU A 27 4.33 -11.57 7.37
N LYS A 28 5.60 -11.63 6.96
CA LYS A 28 6.67 -10.80 7.53
C LYS A 28 6.41 -9.32 7.30
N LEU A 29 5.97 -8.94 6.11
CA LEU A 29 5.63 -7.56 5.79
C LEU A 29 4.45 -7.08 6.63
N LEU A 30 3.37 -7.86 6.74
CA LEU A 30 2.18 -7.53 7.55
C LEU A 30 2.50 -7.45 9.04
N ARG A 31 3.43 -8.27 9.53
CA ARG A 31 3.88 -8.25 10.93
C ARG A 31 4.90 -7.16 11.22
N SER A 32 5.45 -6.50 10.18
CA SER A 32 6.45 -5.46 10.36
C SER A 32 5.86 -4.25 11.11
N PRO A 33 6.66 -3.59 11.95
CA PRO A 33 6.22 -2.40 12.68
C PRO A 33 5.81 -1.27 11.72
N ASP A 34 6.47 -1.16 10.57
CA ASP A 34 6.16 -0.14 9.59
C ASP A 34 4.80 -0.37 8.92
N THR A 35 4.47 -1.61 8.54
CA THR A 35 3.14 -1.91 7.97
C THR A 35 2.01 -1.67 8.97
N LYS A 36 2.24 -1.97 10.26
CA LYS A 36 1.28 -1.63 11.32
C LYS A 36 1.09 -0.13 11.45
N ALA A 37 2.19 0.63 11.50
CA ALA A 37 2.13 2.09 11.54
C ALA A 37 1.40 2.66 10.32
N LEU A 38 1.62 2.09 9.12
CA LEU A 38 0.90 2.49 7.92
C LEU A 38 -0.61 2.23 8.06
N MET A 39 -1.00 1.05 8.52
CA MET A 39 -2.41 0.69 8.74
C MET A 39 -3.06 1.62 9.76
N GLU A 40 -2.42 1.89 10.89
CA GLU A 40 -2.92 2.83 11.89
C GLU A 40 -3.08 4.25 11.30
N MET A 41 -2.13 4.71 10.47
CA MET A 41 -2.25 6.00 9.80
C MET A 41 -3.41 6.05 8.81
N LEU A 42 -3.65 4.96 8.07
CA LEU A 42 -4.78 4.83 7.15
C LEU A 42 -6.12 4.76 7.90
N GLU A 43 -6.19 4.01 9.00
CA GLU A 43 -7.36 3.95 9.88
C GLU A 43 -7.67 5.31 10.51
N ARG A 44 -6.64 6.04 10.95
CA ARG A 44 -6.78 7.41 11.49
C ARG A 44 -7.30 8.41 10.48
N GLN A 45 -7.12 8.19 9.18
CA GLN A 45 -7.75 9.03 8.16
C GLN A 45 -9.25 8.77 7.98
N GLY A 46 -9.74 7.64 8.51
CA GLY A 46 -11.12 7.19 8.34
C GLY A 46 -11.38 6.69 6.92
N GLY A 47 -12.38 5.80 6.77
CA GLY A 47 -12.83 5.33 5.46
C GLY A 47 -11.94 4.27 4.81
N LEU A 48 -10.93 3.72 5.50
CA LEU A 48 -10.13 2.61 4.98
C LEU A 48 -11.00 1.41 4.59
N GLN A 49 -11.98 1.06 5.42
CA GLN A 49 -12.90 -0.05 5.14
C GLN A 49 -13.75 0.21 3.90
N ALA A 50 -14.35 1.39 3.80
CA ALA A 50 -15.14 1.79 2.62
C ALA A 50 -14.28 1.84 1.34
N ALA A 51 -13.04 2.30 1.45
CA ALA A 51 -12.09 2.30 0.36
C ALA A 51 -11.68 0.89 -0.07
N ALA A 52 -11.49 -0.03 0.88
CA ALA A 52 -11.23 -1.43 0.61
C ALA A 52 -12.43 -2.11 -0.06
N ASP A 53 -13.65 -1.86 0.43
CA ASP A 53 -14.89 -2.36 -0.18
C ASP A 53 -15.08 -1.84 -1.61
N ALA A 54 -14.83 -0.55 -1.84
CA ALA A 54 -14.85 0.04 -3.18
C ALA A 54 -13.82 -0.62 -4.10
N ALA A 55 -12.59 -0.84 -3.62
CA ALA A 55 -11.54 -1.47 -4.40
C ALA A 55 -11.83 -2.95 -4.73
N MET A 56 -12.45 -3.69 -3.81
CA MET A 56 -12.93 -5.06 -4.08
C MET A 56 -13.99 -5.08 -5.19
N ARG A 57 -14.76 -3.99 -5.35
CA ARG A 57 -15.71 -3.79 -6.45
C ARG A 57 -15.08 -3.22 -7.72
N GLY A 58 -13.76 -2.97 -7.72
CA GLY A 58 -13.00 -2.41 -8.83
C GLY A 58 -12.75 -0.89 -8.75
N ASP A 59 -13.31 -0.19 -7.78
CA ASP A 59 -13.10 1.25 -7.57
C ASP A 59 -11.99 1.50 -6.54
N THR A 60 -10.77 1.69 -7.04
CA THR A 60 -9.62 1.98 -6.18
C THR A 60 -9.49 3.45 -5.79
N THR A 61 -10.33 4.36 -6.30
CA THR A 61 -10.16 5.83 -6.20
C THR A 61 -10.06 6.31 -4.75
N GLN A 62 -10.89 5.74 -3.87
CA GLN A 62 -10.87 6.06 -2.45
C GLN A 62 -9.57 5.59 -1.78
N LEU A 63 -9.11 4.38 -2.13
CA LEU A 63 -7.86 3.82 -1.63
C LEU A 63 -6.66 4.67 -2.06
N GLN A 64 -6.65 5.13 -3.32
CA GLN A 64 -5.62 6.03 -3.84
C GLN A 64 -5.62 7.37 -3.11
N SER A 65 -6.79 7.90 -2.78
CA SER A 65 -6.91 9.16 -2.03
C SER A 65 -6.36 9.03 -0.61
N LEU A 66 -6.63 7.92 0.07
CA LEU A 66 -6.07 7.64 1.41
C LEU A 66 -4.56 7.50 1.36
N VAL A 67 -4.03 6.73 0.41
CA VAL A 67 -2.59 6.57 0.21
C VAL A 67 -1.94 7.92 -0.11
N GLY A 68 -2.55 8.74 -0.97
CA GLY A 68 -2.05 10.08 -1.30
C GLY A 68 -1.97 10.99 -0.08
N LYS A 69 -2.97 10.96 0.80
CA LYS A 69 -2.95 11.69 2.07
C LYS A 69 -1.88 11.16 3.04
N VAL A 70 -1.63 9.84 3.08
CA VAL A 70 -0.54 9.28 3.89
C VAL A 70 0.82 9.73 3.34
N MET A 71 1.02 9.66 2.03
CA MET A 71 2.26 10.08 1.38
C MET A 71 2.48 11.60 1.44
N GLY A 72 1.41 12.39 1.51
CA GLY A 72 1.48 13.83 1.77
C GLY A 72 1.91 14.18 3.20
N ASN A 73 1.89 13.22 4.13
CA ASN A 73 2.40 13.37 5.48
C ASN A 73 3.87 12.87 5.52
N PRO A 74 4.83 13.68 5.99
CA PRO A 74 6.25 13.27 6.07
C PRO A 74 6.47 12.00 6.91
N ALA A 75 5.68 11.79 7.97
CA ALA A 75 5.74 10.55 8.74
C ALA A 75 5.22 9.35 7.92
N GLY A 76 4.16 9.55 7.13
CA GLY A 76 3.55 8.50 6.31
C GLY A 76 4.42 8.13 5.10
N ALA A 77 4.98 9.13 4.42
CA ALA A 77 5.96 8.92 3.36
C ALA A 77 7.17 8.11 3.85
N GLY A 78 7.70 8.43 5.03
CA GLY A 78 8.83 7.70 5.61
C GLY A 78 8.49 6.24 5.93
N VAL A 79 7.29 5.97 6.44
CA VAL A 79 6.80 4.60 6.65
C VAL A 79 6.70 3.83 5.33
N VAL A 80 6.08 4.42 4.30
CA VAL A 80 5.93 3.81 2.97
C VAL A 80 7.28 3.50 2.33
N GLU A 81 8.26 4.39 2.47
CA GLU A 81 9.63 4.16 1.96
C GLU A 81 10.30 2.97 2.67
N ARG A 82 10.19 2.89 4.00
CA ARG A 82 10.76 1.77 4.77
C ARG A 82 10.10 0.43 4.44
N ILE A 83 8.78 0.41 4.24
CA ILE A 83 8.05 -0.78 3.77
C ILE A 83 8.56 -1.18 2.39
N THR A 84 8.75 -0.22 1.48
CA THR A 84 9.24 -0.49 0.12
C THR A 84 10.69 -1.01 0.12
N ARG A 85 11.52 -0.54 1.07
CA ARG A 85 12.88 -1.07 1.27
C ARG A 85 12.91 -2.46 1.91
N SER A 86 11.96 -2.74 2.81
CA SER A 86 11.85 -4.00 3.54
C SER A 86 11.09 -5.07 2.77
N ALA A 87 10.28 -4.66 1.80
CA ALA A 87 9.70 -5.56 0.82
C ALA A 87 10.85 -6.23 0.04
N PRO A 88 10.76 -7.54 -0.22
CA PRO A 88 11.78 -8.26 -0.96
C PRO A 88 12.01 -7.57 -2.31
N LYS A 89 13.26 -7.16 -2.56
CA LYS A 89 13.69 -6.66 -3.86
C LYS A 89 13.61 -7.78 -4.91
N PRO A 90 13.35 -7.45 -6.18
CA PRO A 90 13.22 -8.43 -7.27
C PRO A 90 14.46 -9.30 -7.47
#